data_AF-A0A1A8UD80-F1
#
_entry.id   AF-A0A1A8UD80-F1
#
_cell.length_a   1.000
_cell.length_b   1.000
_cell.length_c   1.000
_cell.angle_alpha   90.00
_cell.angle_beta   90.00
_cell.angle_gamma   90.00
#
_symmetry.space_group_name_H-M   'P 1'
#
loop_
_entity.id
_entity.type
_entity.pdbx_description
1 polymer ?
#
loop_
_entity_poly.entity_id
_entity_poly.type
_entity_poly.pdbx_seq_one_letter_code
_entity_poly.pdbx_strand_id
1 'polypeptide(L)'
;DQVNSMTPLEELHRKRILLQTEYDILTSQHEEDSYLRLRQVLYEHGERAGKLLSYQLKQSATACRIVEIGDNMGNKIIDQMGINNEFKSFYEDLYTSEINDRDRVKDFF
;
A
#
# COMPACT_ATOMS: atom_id res chain seq x y z
N ASP A 1 -28.05 35.66 62.20
CA ASP A 1 -28.32 34.90 60.97
C ASP A 1 -27.54 35.44 59.80
N GLN A 2 -26.73 34.56 59.24
CA GLN A 2 -25.51 34.81 58.47
C GLN A 2 -25.84 34.90 56.97
N VAL A 3 -26.58 35.92 56.56
CA VAL A 3 -27.16 35.99 55.20
C VAL A 3 -26.42 36.95 54.25
N ASN A 4 -25.31 37.58 54.65
CA ASN A 4 -24.68 38.60 53.80
C ASN A 4 -23.15 38.52 53.71
N SER A 5 -22.63 37.40 53.20
CA SER A 5 -21.21 37.26 52.87
C SER A 5 -21.01 36.48 51.58
N MET A 6 -21.74 36.82 50.51
CA MET A 6 -21.21 36.56 49.15
C MET A 6 -20.12 37.60 48.94
N THR A 7 -18.90 37.23 49.33
CA THR A 7 -17.74 38.11 49.18
C THR A 7 -17.51 38.35 47.68
N PRO A 8 -17.08 39.56 47.25
CA PRO A 8 -16.78 39.85 45.85
C PRO A 8 -15.86 38.82 45.16
N LEU A 9 -15.10 38.06 45.96
CA LEU A 9 -14.26 36.95 45.56
C LEU A 9 -15.03 35.74 45.00
N GLU A 10 -16.18 35.37 45.58
CA GLU A 10 -17.01 34.24 45.12
C GLU A 10 -17.69 34.55 43.79
N GLU A 11 -18.15 35.78 43.58
CA GLU A 11 -18.75 36.21 42.32
C GLU A 11 -17.72 36.22 41.19
N LEU A 12 -16.52 36.74 41.46
CA LEU A 12 -15.39 36.69 40.52
C LEU A 12 -14.96 35.26 40.19
N HIS A 13 -14.94 34.37 41.20
CA HIS A 13 -14.63 32.97 41.00
C HIS A 13 -15.68 32.27 40.12
N ARG A 14 -16.96 32.52 40.35
CA ARG A 14 -18.06 32.01 39.52
C ARG A 14 -17.93 32.51 38.07
N LYS A 15 -17.66 33.79 37.88
CA LYS A 15 -17.48 34.38 36.54
C LYS A 15 -16.29 33.77 35.81
N ARG A 16 -15.17 33.52 36.50
CA ARG A 16 -14.00 32.83 35.93
C ARG A 16 -14.36 31.43 35.45
N ILE A 17 -15.04 30.63 36.28
CA ILE A 17 -15.45 29.26 35.89
C ILE A 17 -16.32 29.31 34.65
N LEU A 18 -17.28 30.23 34.59
CA LEU A 18 -18.21 30.35 33.47
C LEU A 18 -17.47 30.68 32.16
N LEU A 19 -16.57 31.67 32.19
CA LEU A 19 -15.71 32.02 31.07
C LEU A 19 -14.80 30.87 30.63
N GLN A 20 -14.24 30.13 31.59
CA GLN A 20 -13.41 28.97 31.31
C GLN A 20 -14.22 27.87 30.62
N THR A 21 -15.42 27.57 31.12
CA THR A 21 -16.28 26.56 30.49
C THR A 21 -16.72 26.95 29.08
N GLU A 22 -17.03 28.23 28.84
CA GLU A 22 -17.37 28.73 27.51
C GLU A 22 -16.18 28.60 26.54
N TYR A 23 -14.99 28.98 27.01
CA TYR A 23 -13.76 28.82 26.24
C TYR A 23 -13.45 27.36 25.92
N ASP A 24 -13.59 26.46 26.89
CA ASP A 24 -13.33 25.02 26.72
C ASP A 24 -14.31 24.41 25.71
N ILE A 25 -15.60 24.79 25.75
CA ILE A 25 -16.61 24.33 24.77
C ILE A 25 -16.23 24.77 23.35
N LEU A 26 -15.87 26.05 23.16
CA LEU A 26 -15.49 26.57 21.85
C LEU A 26 -14.21 25.93 21.32
N THR A 27 -13.24 25.71 22.20
CA THR A 27 -11.96 25.09 21.84
C THR A 27 -12.16 23.61 21.51
N SER A 28 -12.98 22.89 22.27
CA SER A 28 -13.35 21.48 22.00
C SER A 28 -13.96 21.31 20.62
N GLN A 29 -14.89 22.18 20.23
CA GLN A 29 -15.51 22.13 18.89
C GLN A 29 -14.47 22.33 17.77
N HIS A 30 -13.58 23.30 17.94
CA HIS A 30 -12.52 23.55 16.96
C HIS A 30 -11.53 22.38 16.85
N GLU A 31 -11.20 21.75 17.98
CA GLU A 31 -10.34 20.56 18.04
C GLU A 31 -11.00 19.36 17.37
N GLU A 32 -12.28 19.10 17.65
CA GLU A 32 -13.08 18.05 17.01
C GLU A 32 -13.12 18.23 15.49
N ASP A 33 -13.42 19.43 15.02
CA ASP A 33 -13.45 19.77 13.60
C ASP A 33 -12.09 19.55 12.92
N SER A 34 -11.02 19.95 13.60
CA SER A 34 -9.65 19.80 13.09
C SER A 34 -9.24 18.32 13.04
N TYR A 35 -9.65 17.54 14.03
CA TYR A 35 -9.45 16.10 14.06
C TYR A 35 -10.22 15.38 12.94
N LEU A 36 -11.48 15.75 12.71
CA LEU A 36 -12.30 15.20 11.61
C LEU A 36 -11.70 15.52 10.25
N ARG A 37 -11.25 16.76 10.02
CA ARG A 37 -10.54 17.15 8.78
C ARG A 37 -9.27 16.33 8.58
N LEU A 38 -8.45 16.18 9.62
CA LEU A 38 -7.22 15.37 9.54
C LEU A 38 -7.54 13.91 9.15
N ARG A 39 -8.54 13.32 9.80
CA ARG A 39 -8.98 11.96 9.51
C ARG A 39 -9.51 11.83 8.09
N GLN A 40 -10.30 12.79 7.60
CA GLN A 40 -10.79 12.81 6.23
C GLN A 40 -9.63 12.84 5.21
N VAL A 41 -8.66 13.74 5.41
CA VAL A 41 -7.45 13.82 4.58
C VAL A 41 -6.70 12.48 4.59
N LEU A 42 -6.56 11.85 5.75
CA LEU A 42 -5.89 10.54 5.85
C LEU A 42 -6.61 9.45 5.06
N TYR A 43 -7.95 9.40 5.09
CA TYR A 43 -8.72 8.41 4.33
C TYR A 43 -8.72 8.69 2.83
N GLU A 44 -8.91 9.95 2.42
CA GLU A 44 -8.92 10.34 1.01
C GLU A 44 -7.55 10.14 0.34
N HIS A 45 -6.47 10.49 1.03
CA HIS A 45 -5.11 10.33 0.49
C HIS A 45 -4.50 8.94 0.76
N GLY A 46 -4.87 8.29 1.87
CA GLY A 46 -4.37 6.96 2.24
C GLY A 46 -4.92 5.85 1.35
N GLU A 47 -6.20 5.91 0.98
CA GLU A 47 -6.79 4.95 0.05
C GLU A 47 -6.17 5.07 -1.36
N ARG A 48 -5.79 6.28 -1.77
CA ARG A 48 -5.20 6.56 -3.08
C ARG A 48 -3.82 5.92 -3.25
N ALA A 49 -2.98 5.94 -2.23
CA ALA A 49 -1.66 5.31 -2.28
C ALA A 49 -1.76 3.78 -2.42
N GLY A 50 -2.64 3.14 -1.64
CA GLY A 50 -2.86 1.68 -1.72
C GLY A 50 -3.48 1.25 -3.06
N LYS A 51 -4.47 2.02 -3.56
CA LYS A 51 -5.06 1.79 -4.90
C LYS A 51 -4.03 1.96 -6.01
N LEU A 52 -3.19 2.99 -5.94
CA LEU A 52 -2.12 3.23 -6.91
C LEU A 52 -1.12 2.09 -6.93
N LEU A 53 -0.65 1.64 -5.76
CA LEU A 53 0.27 0.51 -5.65
C LEU A 53 -0.35 -0.77 -6.22
N SER A 54 -1.60 -1.06 -5.87
CA SER A 54 -2.32 -2.22 -6.41
C SER A 54 -2.44 -2.17 -7.93
N TYR A 55 -2.68 -0.98 -8.48
CA TYR A 55 -2.70 -0.77 -9.93
C TYR A 55 -1.33 -0.98 -10.57
N GLN A 56 -0.27 -0.43 -9.98
CA GLN A 56 1.11 -0.61 -10.45
C GLN A 56 1.53 -2.08 -10.42
N LEU A 57 1.20 -2.82 -9.35
CA LEU A 57 1.47 -4.25 -9.24
C LEU A 57 0.73 -5.05 -10.31
N LYS A 58 -0.56 -4.75 -10.54
CA LYS A 58 -1.33 -5.38 -11.61
C LYS A 58 -0.73 -5.10 -12.98
N GLN A 59 -0.38 -3.85 -13.26
CA GLN A 59 0.23 -3.44 -14.51
C GLN A 59 1.58 -4.14 -14.74
N SER A 60 2.44 -4.19 -13.71
CA SER A 60 3.71 -4.91 -13.76
C SER A 60 3.51 -6.41 -14.01
N ALA A 61 2.56 -7.04 -13.33
CA ALA A 61 2.26 -8.45 -13.52
C ALA A 61 1.73 -8.76 -14.93
N THR A 62 0.92 -7.86 -15.50
CA THR A 62 0.45 -7.99 -16.90
C THR A 62 1.58 -7.78 -17.89
N ALA A 63 2.49 -6.82 -17.65
CA ALA A 63 3.62 -6.55 -18.53
C ALA A 63 4.61 -7.72 -18.61
N CYS A 64 4.83 -8.43 -17.49
CA CYS A 64 5.71 -9.61 -17.45
C CYS A 64 5.03 -10.91 -17.91
N ARG A 65 3.74 -10.88 -18.28
CA ARG A 65 3.01 -12.08 -18.67
C ARG A 65 3.33 -12.45 -20.11
N ILE A 66 3.88 -13.65 -20.31
CA ILE A 66 4.03 -14.24 -21.64
C ILE A 66 2.63 -14.69 -22.12
N VAL A 67 2.14 -14.04 -23.17
CA VAL A 67 0.80 -14.29 -23.73
C VAL A 67 0.85 -15.29 -24.90
N GLU A 68 1.96 -15.32 -25.61
CA GLU A 68 2.14 -16.15 -26.80
C GLU A 68 3.63 -16.46 -27.00
N ILE A 69 3.93 -17.68 -27.42
CA ILE A 69 5.25 -18.07 -27.93
C ILE A 69 5.12 -18.70 -29.32
N GLY A 70 6.21 -18.66 -30.09
CA GLY A 70 6.32 -19.39 -31.35
C GLY A 70 7.01 -20.73 -31.14
N ASP A 71 6.41 -21.80 -31.66
CA ASP A 71 7.04 -23.12 -31.80
C ASP A 71 8.12 -23.08 -32.89
N ASN A 72 9.07 -24.02 -32.85
CA ASN A 72 10.06 -24.29 -33.89
C ASN A 72 9.44 -24.52 -35.28
N MET A 73 8.16 -24.92 -35.36
CA MET A 73 7.41 -25.07 -36.62
C MET A 73 6.72 -23.78 -37.09
N GLY A 74 6.88 -22.65 -36.38
CA GLY A 74 6.26 -21.37 -36.70
C GLY A 74 4.79 -21.23 -36.26
N ASN A 75 4.29 -22.20 -35.49
CA ASN A 75 2.94 -22.16 -34.92
C ASN A 75 2.90 -21.33 -33.63
N LYS A 76 1.80 -20.62 -33.40
CA LYS A 76 1.60 -19.75 -32.24
C LYS A 76 0.93 -20.52 -31.11
N ILE A 77 1.60 -20.61 -29.96
CA ILE A 77 1.08 -21.26 -28.76
C ILE A 77 0.64 -20.18 -27.77
N ILE A 78 -0.66 -20.15 -27.49
CA ILE A 78 -1.30 -19.18 -26.57
C ILE A 78 -1.65 -19.86 -25.23
N ASP A 79 -1.71 -21.20 -25.21
CA ASP A 79 -2.02 -21.96 -24.01
C ASP A 79 -0.86 -21.96 -23.01
N GLN A 80 -1.17 -21.75 -21.72
CA GLN A 80 -0.16 -21.68 -20.67
C GLN A 80 0.59 -23.01 -20.47
N MET A 81 -0.12 -24.13 -20.63
CA MET A 81 0.51 -25.45 -20.49
C MET A 81 1.46 -25.71 -21.66
N GLY A 82 1.03 -25.38 -22.88
CA GLY A 82 1.88 -25.41 -24.06
C GLY A 82 3.13 -24.53 -23.92
N ILE A 83 2.97 -23.29 -23.44
CA ILE A 83 4.08 -22.37 -23.21
C ILE A 83 5.12 -22.96 -22.27
N ASN A 84 4.68 -23.50 -21.13
CA ASN A 84 5.58 -24.08 -20.13
C ASN A 84 6.30 -25.33 -20.65
N ASN A 85 5.61 -26.17 -21.42
CA ASN A 85 6.21 -27.36 -22.01
C ASN A 85 7.29 -27.01 -23.03
N GLU A 86 7.05 -26.00 -23.88
CA GLU A 86 8.05 -25.56 -24.85
C GLU A 86 9.30 -24.98 -24.16
N PHE A 87 9.11 -24.14 -23.13
CA PHE A 87 10.23 -23.66 -22.32
C PHE A 87 11.00 -24.81 -21.68
N LYS A 88 10.29 -25.81 -21.15
CA LYS A 88 10.92 -27.00 -20.56
C LYS A 88 11.76 -27.74 -21.60
N SER A 89 11.19 -28.08 -22.75
CA SER A 89 11.90 -28.79 -23.82
C SER A 89 13.11 -28.01 -24.32
N PHE A 90 12.96 -26.70 -24.55
CA PHE A 90 14.07 -25.84 -24.96
C PHE A 90 15.24 -25.87 -23.98
N TYR A 91 14.98 -25.73 -22.67
CA TYR A 91 16.06 -25.76 -21.67
C TYR A 91 16.60 -27.17 -21.42
N GLU A 92 15.77 -28.21 -21.52
CA GLU A 92 16.24 -29.60 -21.49
C GLU A 92 17.24 -29.84 -22.64
N ASP A 93 16.92 -29.41 -23.86
CA ASP A 93 17.81 -29.55 -25.02
C ASP A 93 19.09 -28.70 -24.87
N LEU A 94 18.97 -27.46 -24.39
CA LEU A 94 20.12 -26.57 -24.17
C LEU A 94 21.12 -27.19 -23.20
N TYR A 95 20.66 -27.63 -22.03
CA TYR A 95 21.57 -28.17 -21.02
C TYR A 95 22.01 -29.61 -21.31
N THR A 96 21.21 -30.43 -21.99
CA THR A 96 21.65 -31.78 -22.39
C THR A 96 22.67 -31.74 -23.53
N SER A 97 22.57 -30.77 -24.45
CA SER A 97 23.55 -30.58 -25.52
C SER A 97 24.90 -30.06 -25.00
N GLU A 98 24.90 -29.18 -24.00
CA GLU A 98 26.14 -28.68 -23.35
C GLU A 98 26.81 -29.74 -22.45
N ILE A 99 26.06 -30.65 -21.83
CA ILE A 99 26.61 -31.73 -21.00
C ILE A 99 27.33 -32.79 -21.84
N ASN A 100 27.10 -32.88 -23.15
CA ASN A 100 27.83 -33.82 -24.00
C ASN A 100 29.27 -33.35 -24.31
N ASP A 101 29.63 -32.12 -23.91
CA ASP A 101 30.98 -31.55 -23.98
C ASP A 101 31.82 -31.90 -22.73
N ARG A 102 31.58 -33.07 -22.11
CA ARG A 102 32.37 -33.53 -20.94
C ARG A 102 33.86 -33.71 -21.24
N ASP A 103 34.23 -33.79 -22.50
CA ASP A 103 35.64 -33.85 -22.89
C ASP A 103 36.32 -32.48 -22.88
N ARG A 104 35.59 -31.35 -23.07
CA ARG A 104 36.17 -30.01 -22.86
C ARG A 104 36.42 -29.65 -21.40
N VAL A 105 35.65 -30.23 -20.48
CA VAL A 105 35.83 -29.97 -19.03
C VAL A 105 37.14 -30.57 -18.49
N LYS A 106 37.67 -31.61 -19.15
CA LYS A 106 38.95 -32.22 -18.77
C LYS A 106 40.18 -31.40 -19.15
N ASP A 107 40.07 -30.53 -20.16
CA ASP A 107 41.16 -29.64 -20.58
C ASP A 107 41.23 -28.36 -19.72
N PHE A 108 40.30 -28.18 -18.78
CA PHE A 108 40.21 -26.99 -17.93
C PHE A 108 40.86 -27.16 -16.54
N PHE A 109 41.15 -28.39 -16.11
CA PHE A 109 41.85 -28.73 -14.86
C PHE A 109 43.21 -29.35 -15.15
#